data_AF-A0A9P0MH10-F1
#
_entry.id   AF-A0A9P0MH10-F1
#
_cell.length_a   1.000
_cell.length_b   1.000
_cell.length_c   1.000
_cell.angle_alpha   90.00
_cell.angle_beta   90.00
_cell.angle_gamma   90.00
#
_symmetry.space_group_name_H-M   'P 1'
#
loop_
_entity.id
_entity.type
_entity.pdbx_description
1 polymer ?
#
loop_
_entity_poly.entity_id
_entity_poly.type
_entity_poly.pdbx_seq_one_letter_code
_entity_poly.pdbx_strand_id
1 'polypeptide(L)'
;MSDTIEAHETPSWLLELEANRERRLKARLGHETGAGASCLKCADKCPGLDLHFWRKCCKVCKCSKEEHEVQDDDIYGWAQFQLLGSKPNKIKRKILLPGKNDELELDWAPKGNNETVDRYLKTLPPDQLLVKGSQAALERKQLLHKQIPIHDIDPELCHDLTDEELSKMNDYIAHVKQSSVGVGQIVSLSTIIQGSYTILNFLPELSELIGN
;
A
#
# COMPACT_ATOMS: atom_id res chain seq x y z
N MET A 1 18.08 -5.26 64.34
CA MET A 1 17.08 -6.05 63.60
C MET A 1 17.03 -5.41 62.23
N SER A 2 17.53 -6.14 61.22
CA SER A 2 17.66 -5.60 59.86
C SER A 2 16.30 -5.71 59.19
N ASP A 3 15.62 -4.59 59.02
CA ASP A 3 14.34 -4.54 58.31
C ASP A 3 14.60 -4.81 56.83
N THR A 4 14.28 -6.03 56.41
CA THR A 4 14.26 -6.40 55.00
C THR A 4 13.10 -5.66 54.35
N ILE A 5 13.39 -4.67 53.52
CA ILE A 5 12.39 -4.00 52.69
C ILE A 5 11.93 -5.01 51.64
N GLU A 6 10.77 -5.64 51.86
CA GLU A 6 10.09 -6.41 50.82
C GLU A 6 9.67 -5.45 49.71
N ALA A 7 10.42 -5.49 48.61
CA ALA A 7 10.02 -4.84 47.38
C ALA A 7 8.78 -5.58 46.86
N HIS A 8 7.59 -5.03 47.12
CA HIS A 8 6.38 -5.51 46.50
C HIS A 8 6.50 -5.34 44.99
N GLU A 9 6.50 -6.47 44.27
CA GLU A 9 6.56 -6.49 42.82
C GLU A 9 5.37 -5.72 42.23
N THR A 10 5.66 -4.91 41.21
CA THR A 10 4.64 -4.11 40.53
C THR A 10 3.55 -5.04 39.97
N PRO A 11 2.27 -4.84 40.33
CA PRO A 11 1.19 -5.68 39.84
C PRO A 11 1.07 -5.63 38.32
N SER A 12 0.78 -6.76 37.68
CA SER A 12 0.68 -6.89 36.22
C SER A 12 -0.28 -5.86 35.58
N TRP A 13 -1.43 -5.58 36.24
CA TRP A 13 -2.40 -4.61 35.75
C TRP A 13 -1.85 -3.17 35.70
N LEU A 14 -0.91 -2.82 36.59
CA LEU A 14 -0.30 -1.50 36.63
C LEU A 14 0.73 -1.35 35.50
N LEU A 15 1.53 -2.39 35.26
CA LEU A 15 2.43 -2.46 34.09
C LEU A 15 1.65 -2.38 32.77
N GLU A 16 0.50 -3.06 32.70
CA GLU A 16 -0.37 -3.03 31.52
C GLU A 16 -1.00 -1.64 31.31
N LEU A 17 -1.42 -0.95 32.38
CA LEU A 17 -1.89 0.44 32.30
C LEU A 17 -0.79 1.42 31.91
N GLU A 18 0.43 1.25 32.43
CA GLU A 18 1.58 2.08 32.05
C GLU A 18 1.94 1.87 30.58
N ALA A 19 1.96 0.62 30.09
CA ALA A 19 2.17 0.30 28.69
C ALA A 19 1.04 0.83 27.79
N ASN A 20 -0.21 0.78 28.25
CA ASN A 20 -1.36 1.37 27.56
C ASN A 20 -1.25 2.91 27.50
N ARG A 21 -0.83 3.55 28.60
CA ARG A 21 -0.60 5.00 28.68
C ARG A 21 0.53 5.42 27.74
N GLU A 22 1.63 4.69 27.73
CA GLU A 22 2.77 4.97 26.85
C GLU A 22 2.41 4.79 25.37
N ARG A 23 1.64 3.76 25.02
CA ARG A 23 1.06 3.60 23.68
C ARG A 23 0.14 4.76 23.30
N ARG A 24 -0.73 5.21 24.21
CA ARG A 24 -1.63 6.36 23.98
C ARG A 24 -0.88 7.70 23.88
N LEU A 25 0.22 7.86 24.61
CA LEU A 25 1.08 9.06 24.52
C LEU A 25 1.89 9.10 23.21
N LYS A 26 2.26 7.92 22.68
CA LYS A 26 2.89 7.78 21.36
C LYS A 26 1.88 7.89 20.22
N ALA A 27 0.61 7.61 20.47
CA ALA A 27 -0.46 7.79 19.52
C ALA A 27 -0.69 9.29 19.28
N ARG A 28 -0.14 9.80 18.18
CA ARG A 28 -0.49 11.14 17.67
C ARG A 28 -1.98 11.17 17.37
N LEU A 29 -2.63 12.26 17.73
CA LEU A 29 -4.01 12.48 17.29
C LEU A 29 -4.00 12.53 15.75
N GLY A 30 -4.99 11.93 15.09
CA GLY A 30 -4.99 11.81 13.63
C GLY A 30 -4.88 13.13 12.85
N HIS A 31 -5.13 14.27 13.51
CA HIS A 31 -4.94 15.62 12.95
C HIS A 31 -3.52 16.18 13.07
N GLU A 32 -2.68 15.58 13.91
CA GLU A 32 -1.25 15.89 14.04
C GLU A 32 -0.40 15.03 13.10
N THR A 33 -1.00 13.99 12.52
CA THR A 33 -0.35 13.09 11.58
C THR A 33 0.09 13.84 10.32
N GLY A 34 1.40 13.97 10.15
CA GLY A 34 2.01 14.67 9.02
C GLY A 34 2.07 16.18 9.17
N ALA A 35 1.82 16.72 10.37
CA ALA A 35 1.94 18.15 10.63
C ALA A 35 3.33 18.68 10.21
N GLY A 36 3.34 19.79 9.45
CA GLY A 36 4.56 20.40 8.93
C GLY A 36 5.09 19.81 7.61
N ALA A 37 4.45 18.77 7.05
CA ALA A 37 4.86 18.20 5.77
C ALA A 37 4.75 19.23 4.61
N SER A 38 5.74 19.25 3.72
CA SER A 38 5.77 20.16 2.56
C SER A 38 4.58 19.90 1.63
N CYS A 39 4.03 20.94 0.99
CA CYS A 39 2.95 20.77 0.02
C CYS A 39 3.51 20.57 -1.38
N LEU A 40 3.11 19.50 -2.06
CA LEU A 40 3.61 19.14 -3.39
C LEU A 40 2.98 20.00 -4.50
N LYS A 41 1.79 20.57 -4.27
CA LYS A 41 1.12 21.48 -5.20
C LYS A 41 1.49 22.94 -4.99
N CYS A 42 1.64 23.34 -3.72
CA CYS A 42 1.82 24.75 -3.37
C CYS A 42 3.29 25.13 -3.16
N ALA A 43 4.17 24.14 -2.95
CA ALA A 43 5.57 24.34 -2.58
C ALA A 43 5.68 25.42 -1.48
N ASP A 44 6.40 26.49 -1.74
CA ASP A 44 6.69 27.57 -0.79
C ASP A 44 5.45 28.37 -0.33
N LYS A 45 4.30 28.24 -1.02
CA LYS A 45 3.05 28.90 -0.60
C LYS A 45 2.40 28.24 0.61
N CYS A 46 2.81 27.03 0.97
CA CYS A 46 2.34 26.32 2.17
C CYS A 46 3.55 26.07 3.08
N PRO A 47 3.59 26.67 4.29
CA PRO A 47 4.70 26.47 5.24
C PRO A 47 4.75 25.04 5.79
N GLY A 48 3.69 24.26 5.57
CA GLY A 48 3.58 22.87 6.00
C GLY A 48 2.12 22.46 6.17
N LEU A 49 1.86 21.16 6.16
CA LEU A 49 0.54 20.61 6.40
C LEU A 49 0.07 21.00 7.81
N ASP A 50 -1.09 21.66 7.88
CA ASP A 50 -1.86 21.82 9.11
C ASP A 50 -3.25 21.24 8.84
N LEU A 51 -3.50 20.01 9.30
CA LEU A 51 -4.74 19.30 8.97
C LEU A 51 -5.94 19.94 9.68
N HIS A 52 -7.01 20.19 8.92
CA HIS A 52 -8.25 20.66 9.51
C HIS A 52 -8.85 19.59 10.43
N PHE A 53 -9.39 20.03 11.56
CA PHE A 53 -9.96 19.14 12.59
C PHE A 53 -11.14 18.27 12.11
N TRP A 54 -11.84 18.67 11.04
CA TRP A 54 -13.05 18.00 10.53
C TRP A 54 -12.96 17.64 9.05
N ARG A 55 -12.04 18.26 8.30
CA ARG A 55 -11.88 18.03 6.87
C ARG A 55 -10.50 17.43 6.64
N LYS A 56 -10.38 16.49 5.70
CA LYS A 56 -9.09 15.89 5.31
C LYS A 56 -8.27 16.82 4.41
N CYS A 57 -8.17 18.11 4.76
CA CYS A 57 -7.45 19.12 3.99
C CYS A 57 -6.66 20.06 4.89
N CYS A 58 -5.60 20.65 4.33
CA CYS A 58 -4.77 21.64 4.98
C CYS A 58 -5.56 22.94 5.22
N LYS A 59 -5.46 23.50 6.43
CA LYS A 59 -6.10 24.78 6.76
C LYS A 59 -5.50 25.93 5.96
N VAL A 60 -4.21 25.86 5.62
CA VAL A 60 -3.47 26.90 4.89
C VAL A 60 -3.76 26.85 3.39
N CYS A 61 -3.41 25.77 2.71
CA CYS A 61 -3.49 25.70 1.25
C CYS A 61 -4.74 24.99 0.69
N LYS A 62 -5.59 24.42 1.54
CA LYS A 62 -6.77 23.60 1.16
C LYS A 62 -6.49 22.33 0.36
N CYS A 63 -5.23 22.04 0.05
CA CYS A 63 -4.81 20.74 -0.49
C CYS A 63 -5.07 19.61 0.49
N SER A 64 -5.31 18.41 -0.02
CA SER A 64 -5.55 17.24 0.82
C SER A 64 -4.27 16.75 1.52
N LYS A 65 -4.40 15.84 2.50
CA LYS A 65 -3.23 15.27 3.20
C LYS A 65 -2.29 14.57 2.23
N GLU A 66 -2.82 13.89 1.22
CA GLU A 66 -2.04 13.13 0.23
C GLU A 66 -1.24 14.04 -0.71
N GLU A 67 -1.65 15.31 -0.83
CA GLU A 67 -0.95 16.34 -1.60
C GLU A 67 0.19 17.01 -0.81
N HIS A 68 0.49 16.49 0.37
CA HIS A 68 1.65 16.85 1.18
C HIS A 68 2.60 15.66 1.32
N GLU A 69 3.89 15.94 1.48
CA GLU A 69 4.94 14.94 1.65
C GLU A 69 4.96 14.38 3.08
N VAL A 70 3.82 13.79 3.49
CA VAL A 70 3.69 13.15 4.78
C VAL A 70 4.49 11.85 4.76
N GLN A 71 5.48 11.75 5.64
CA GLN A 71 6.18 10.49 5.89
C GLN A 71 5.18 9.52 6.55
N ASP A 72 5.00 8.35 5.94
CA ASP A 72 4.16 7.30 6.52
C ASP A 72 4.95 6.60 7.61
N ASP A 73 5.02 7.22 8.80
CA ASP A 73 5.40 6.50 10.04
C ASP A 73 4.26 5.58 10.51
N ASP A 74 3.12 5.63 9.81
CA ASP A 74 1.87 5.01 10.21
C ASP A 74 1.71 3.63 9.54
N ILE A 75 1.52 2.64 10.39
CA ILE A 75 1.10 1.25 10.15
C ILE A 75 0.04 1.11 9.02
N TYR A 76 -0.73 2.16 8.75
CA TYR A 76 -1.90 2.21 7.88
C TYR A 76 -1.64 2.48 6.40
N GLY A 77 -0.55 3.16 6.03
CA GLY A 77 -0.16 3.30 4.62
C GLY A 77 0.16 1.95 3.98
N TRP A 78 0.58 0.99 4.80
CA TRP A 78 1.00 -0.34 4.38
C TRP A 78 -0.14 -1.33 4.10
N ALA A 79 -1.24 -1.24 4.87
CA ALA A 79 -2.39 -2.15 4.74
C ALA A 79 -2.97 -2.15 3.31
N GLN A 80 -2.99 -0.98 2.66
CA GLN A 80 -3.44 -0.84 1.28
C GLN A 80 -2.58 -1.64 0.30
N PHE A 81 -1.26 -1.68 0.47
CA PHE A 81 -0.37 -2.50 -0.36
C PHE A 81 -0.58 -4.01 -0.13
N GLN A 82 -0.86 -4.40 1.11
CA GLN A 82 -1.06 -5.80 1.49
C GLN A 82 -2.29 -6.41 0.80
N LEU A 83 -3.36 -5.63 0.56
CA LEU A 83 -4.54 -6.12 -0.17
C LEU A 83 -4.38 -6.20 -1.67
N LEU A 84 -3.56 -5.36 -2.31
CA LEU A 84 -3.22 -5.53 -3.73
C LEU A 84 -2.39 -6.80 -4.01
N GLY A 85 -2.29 -7.73 -3.05
CA GLY A 85 -1.45 -8.91 -3.13
C GLY A 85 0.03 -8.55 -3.29
N SER A 86 0.39 -7.31 -2.97
CA SER A 86 1.75 -6.81 -3.02
C SER A 86 2.29 -6.88 -1.61
N LYS A 87 2.96 -7.99 -1.27
CA LYS A 87 4.02 -7.86 -0.27
C LYS A 87 4.93 -6.74 -0.80
N PRO A 88 5.37 -5.75 0.01
CA PRO A 88 6.50 -4.94 -0.40
C PRO A 88 7.67 -5.91 -0.51
N ASN A 89 7.80 -6.56 -1.66
CA ASN A 89 9.12 -6.94 -2.07
C ASN A 89 9.87 -5.62 -2.03
N LYS A 90 10.96 -5.59 -1.27
CA LYS A 90 12.03 -4.64 -1.55
C LYS A 90 12.39 -4.94 -3.00
N ILE A 91 11.72 -4.26 -3.94
CA ILE A 91 11.98 -4.43 -5.36
C ILE A 91 13.35 -3.82 -5.52
N LYS A 92 14.40 -4.64 -5.35
CA LYS A 92 15.78 -4.27 -5.66
C LYS A 92 15.97 -4.31 -7.19
N ARG A 93 14.96 -3.90 -7.97
CA ARG A 93 15.11 -3.81 -9.42
C ARG A 93 15.76 -2.48 -9.71
N LYS A 94 16.97 -2.61 -10.23
CA LYS A 94 17.75 -1.51 -10.75
C LYS A 94 17.60 -1.55 -12.27
N ILE A 95 17.22 -0.43 -12.86
CA ILE A 95 17.17 -0.29 -14.31
C ILE A 95 18.32 0.60 -14.78
N LEU A 96 18.88 0.25 -15.94
CA LEU A 96 19.79 1.11 -16.69
C LEU A 96 18.99 1.75 -17.81
N LEU A 97 18.91 3.08 -17.80
CA LEU A 97 18.30 3.82 -18.90
C LEU A 97 19.26 3.89 -20.08
N PRO A 98 18.77 3.81 -21.34
CA PRO A 98 19.60 4.03 -22.51
C PRO A 98 20.31 5.40 -22.41
N GLY A 99 21.65 5.39 -22.35
CA GLY A 99 22.45 6.62 -22.27
C GLY A 99 22.79 7.12 -20.86
N LYS A 100 22.38 6.42 -19.79
CA LYS A 100 22.84 6.69 -18.41
C LYS A 100 23.47 5.43 -17.82
N ASN A 101 24.66 5.57 -17.23
CA ASN A 101 25.37 4.47 -16.56
C ASN A 101 24.91 4.27 -15.10
N ASP A 102 24.01 5.11 -14.61
CA ASP A 102 23.56 5.05 -13.22
C ASP A 102 22.44 4.02 -13.07
N GLU A 103 22.66 3.05 -12.19
CA GLU A 103 21.63 2.11 -11.75
C GLU A 103 20.55 2.86 -10.95
N LEU A 104 19.33 2.92 -11.49
CA LEU A 104 18.21 3.58 -10.82
C LEU A 104 17.34 2.56 -10.09
N GLU A 105 17.13 2.77 -8.78
CA GLU A 105 16.23 1.95 -7.95
C GLU A 105 14.77 2.35 -8.20
N LEU A 106 13.94 1.37 -8.57
CA LEU A 106 12.50 1.57 -8.74
C LEU A 106 11.76 1.45 -7.40
N ASP A 107 10.82 2.36 -7.16
CA ASP A 107 9.89 2.32 -6.03
C ASP A 107 8.85 1.21 -6.20
N TRP A 108 8.40 0.99 -7.45
CA TRP A 108 7.49 -0.08 -7.80
C TRP A 108 7.76 -0.62 -9.21
N ALA A 109 7.58 -1.93 -9.38
CA ALA A 109 7.59 -2.58 -10.68
C ALA A 109 6.43 -3.58 -10.80
N PRO A 110 5.83 -3.72 -12.00
CA PRO A 110 4.74 -4.65 -12.23
C PRO A 110 5.19 -6.11 -12.05
N LYS A 111 4.22 -6.98 -11.76
CA LYS A 111 4.45 -8.43 -11.70
C LYS A 111 4.58 -8.99 -13.12
N GLY A 112 5.39 -10.04 -13.28
CA GLY A 112 5.61 -10.70 -14.57
C GLY A 112 7.00 -11.30 -14.69
N ASN A 113 7.26 -11.93 -15.83
CA ASN A 113 8.61 -12.36 -16.20
C ASN A 113 9.52 -11.12 -16.30
N ASN A 114 10.73 -11.21 -15.76
CA ASN A 114 11.72 -10.13 -15.75
C ASN A 114 11.93 -9.54 -17.16
N GLU A 115 12.09 -10.38 -18.17
CA GLU A 115 12.33 -9.93 -19.55
C GLU A 115 11.17 -9.10 -20.12
N THR A 116 9.93 -9.52 -19.87
CA THR A 116 8.74 -8.82 -20.34
C THR A 116 8.54 -7.51 -19.58
N VAL A 117 8.82 -7.52 -18.28
CA VAL A 117 8.78 -6.32 -17.43
C VAL A 117 9.85 -5.33 -17.89
N ASP A 118 11.09 -5.76 -18.12
CA ASP A 118 12.16 -4.88 -18.59
C ASP A 118 11.85 -4.28 -19.96
N ARG A 119 11.27 -5.07 -20.86
CA ARG A 119 10.82 -4.58 -22.17
C ARG A 119 9.73 -3.51 -22.03
N TYR A 120 8.74 -3.76 -21.18
CA TYR A 120 7.69 -2.79 -20.88
C TYR A 120 8.27 -1.50 -20.27
N LEU A 121 9.15 -1.61 -19.27
CA LEU A 121 9.76 -0.45 -18.64
C LEU A 121 10.58 0.39 -19.64
N LYS A 122 11.24 -0.25 -20.61
CA LYS A 122 11.95 0.46 -21.70
C LYS A 122 11.03 1.19 -22.67
N THR A 123 9.75 0.84 -22.75
CA THR A 123 8.75 1.54 -23.58
C THR A 123 8.16 2.76 -22.87
N LEU A 124 8.31 2.88 -21.55
CA LEU A 124 7.78 4.00 -20.80
C LEU A 124 8.65 5.24 -20.98
N PRO A 125 8.03 6.43 -21.11
CA PRO A 125 8.72 7.70 -21.00
C PRO A 125 9.48 7.84 -19.67
N PRO A 126 10.65 8.51 -19.64
CA PRO A 126 11.45 8.65 -18.41
C PRO A 126 10.71 9.30 -17.24
N ASP A 127 9.76 10.19 -17.53
CA ASP A 127 8.90 10.88 -16.58
C ASP A 127 7.84 9.97 -15.95
N GLN A 128 7.48 8.86 -16.60
CA GLN A 128 6.50 7.89 -16.09
C GLN A 128 7.14 6.74 -15.31
N LEU A 129 8.47 6.68 -15.27
CA LEU A 129 9.19 5.67 -14.52
C LEU A 129 9.10 5.95 -13.03
N LEU A 130 8.67 4.92 -12.30
CA LEU A 130 8.47 4.92 -10.86
C LEU A 130 9.78 4.71 -10.12
N VAL A 131 10.76 5.58 -10.41
CA VAL A 131 12.05 5.63 -9.72
C VAL A 131 11.83 6.17 -8.30
N LYS A 132 12.58 5.65 -7.32
CA LYS A 132 12.48 6.10 -5.93
C LYS A 132 12.71 7.61 -5.82
N GLY A 133 11.73 8.31 -5.25
CA GLY A 133 11.74 9.77 -5.11
C GLY A 133 11.39 10.54 -6.40
N SER A 134 11.01 9.87 -7.49
CA SER A 134 10.49 10.55 -8.68
C SER A 134 9.08 11.07 -8.47
N GLN A 135 8.70 12.08 -9.25
CA GLN A 135 7.33 12.60 -9.27
C GLN A 135 6.31 11.52 -9.61
N ALA A 136 6.62 10.61 -10.55
CA ALA A 136 5.73 9.51 -10.89
C ALA A 136 5.53 8.51 -9.74
N ALA A 137 6.58 8.22 -8.97
CA ALA A 137 6.44 7.36 -7.78
C ALA A 137 5.51 8.00 -6.74
N LEU A 138 5.65 9.31 -6.53
CA LEU A 138 4.82 10.08 -5.63
C LEU A 138 3.35 10.14 -6.08
N GLU A 139 3.11 10.44 -7.36
CA GLU A 139 1.77 10.44 -7.96
C GLU A 139 1.11 9.07 -7.89
N ARG A 140 1.87 8.01 -8.15
CA ARG A 140 1.38 6.64 -8.00
C ARG A 140 0.90 6.38 -6.57
N LYS A 141 1.66 6.78 -5.56
CA LYS A 141 1.30 6.65 -4.14
C LYS A 141 0.01 7.43 -3.84
N GLN A 142 -0.11 8.66 -4.33
CA GLN A 142 -1.33 9.48 -4.19
C GLN A 142 -2.55 8.84 -4.84
N LEU A 143 -2.40 8.27 -6.03
CA LEU A 143 -3.47 7.57 -6.72
C LEU A 143 -3.88 6.31 -5.97
N LEU A 144 -2.92 5.58 -5.41
CA LEU A 144 -3.19 4.38 -4.63
C LEU A 144 -4.08 4.69 -3.44
N HIS A 145 -3.79 5.74 -2.67
CA HIS A 145 -4.60 6.17 -1.52
C HIS A 145 -6.09 6.38 -1.85
N LYS A 146 -6.44 6.69 -3.11
CA LYS A 146 -7.83 6.88 -3.56
C LYS A 146 -8.54 5.58 -3.92
N GLN A 147 -7.82 4.50 -4.17
CA GLN A 147 -8.39 3.28 -4.74
C GLN A 147 -9.10 2.40 -3.71
N ILE A 148 -8.58 2.30 -2.48
CA ILE A 148 -9.15 1.40 -1.46
C ILE A 148 -9.06 2.08 -0.08
N PRO A 149 -10.17 2.50 0.54
CA PRO A 149 -10.17 3.02 1.90
C PRO A 149 -9.60 1.99 2.88
N ILE A 150 -8.75 2.44 3.81
CA ILE A 150 -8.11 1.57 4.80
C ILE A 150 -9.12 0.90 5.77
N HIS A 151 -10.28 1.53 5.99
CA HIS A 151 -11.34 0.98 6.83
C HIS A 151 -12.11 -0.16 6.13
N ASP A 152 -12.01 -0.29 4.81
CA ASP A 152 -12.68 -1.35 4.06
C ASP A 152 -11.88 -2.66 4.11
N ILE A 153 -10.68 -2.63 4.72
CA ILE A 153 -9.69 -3.68 4.57
C ILE A 153 -9.03 -4.18 5.87
N ASP A 154 -9.13 -3.40 6.94
CA ASP A 154 -8.57 -3.73 8.24
C ASP A 154 -9.64 -3.52 9.33
N PRO A 155 -10.16 -4.60 9.94
CA PRO A 155 -11.15 -4.48 10.99
C PRO A 155 -10.66 -3.74 12.23
N GLU A 156 -9.34 -3.73 12.49
CA GLU A 156 -8.76 -3.02 13.65
C GLU A 156 -8.92 -1.49 13.53
N LEU A 157 -9.18 -0.99 12.31
CA LEU A 157 -9.40 0.42 12.01
C LEU A 157 -10.87 0.86 12.12
N CYS A 158 -11.79 -0.09 12.32
CA CYS A 158 -13.20 0.18 12.48
C CYS A 158 -13.53 0.37 13.96
N HIS A 159 -14.44 1.30 14.25
CA HIS A 159 -14.89 1.55 15.62
C HIS A 159 -16.09 0.65 15.94
N ASP A 160 -16.09 0.04 17.12
CA ASP A 160 -17.23 -0.68 17.71
C ASP A 160 -17.82 -1.82 16.83
N LEU A 161 -16.97 -2.56 16.10
CA LEU A 161 -17.41 -3.77 15.40
C LEU A 161 -17.89 -4.84 16.38
N THR A 162 -19.07 -5.38 16.13
CA THR A 162 -19.54 -6.60 16.81
C THR A 162 -18.81 -7.83 16.27
N ASP A 163 -18.80 -8.93 17.04
CA ASP A 163 -18.17 -10.19 16.61
C ASP A 163 -18.76 -10.74 15.29
N GLU A 164 -20.06 -10.54 15.07
CA GLU A 164 -20.73 -10.93 13.83
C GLU A 164 -20.28 -10.08 12.63
N GLU A 165 -20.14 -8.76 12.82
CA GLU A 165 -19.67 -7.85 11.78
C GLU A 165 -18.19 -8.06 11.47
N LEU A 166 -17.38 -8.33 12.49
CA LEU A 166 -15.98 -8.68 12.33
C LEU A 166 -15.82 -9.94 11.48
N SER A 167 -16.64 -10.96 11.71
CA SER A 167 -16.65 -12.19 10.89
C SER A 167 -17.00 -11.89 9.43
N LYS A 168 -18.10 -11.17 9.18
CA LYS A 168 -18.53 -10.78 7.82
C LYS A 168 -17.49 -9.92 7.11
N MET A 169 -16.83 -9.00 7.82
CA MET A 169 -15.78 -8.15 7.27
C MET A 169 -14.56 -8.98 6.87
N ASN A 170 -14.16 -9.97 7.67
CA ASN A 170 -13.08 -10.88 7.32
C ASN A 170 -13.40 -11.72 6.08
N ASP A 171 -14.63 -12.23 5.97
CA ASP A 171 -15.08 -12.95 4.77
C ASP A 171 -15.08 -12.05 3.53
N TYR A 172 -15.53 -10.80 3.66
CA TYR A 172 -15.45 -9.80 2.60
C TYR A 172 -14.01 -9.55 2.17
N ILE A 173 -13.10 -9.28 3.12
CA ILE A 173 -11.68 -9.05 2.85
C ILE A 173 -11.06 -10.25 2.12
N ALA A 174 -11.36 -11.47 2.56
CA ALA A 174 -10.88 -12.69 1.93
C ALA A 174 -11.39 -12.82 0.48
N HIS A 175 -12.68 -12.58 0.27
CA HIS A 175 -13.28 -12.58 -1.05
C HIS A 175 -12.65 -11.53 -1.98
N VAL A 176 -12.47 -10.30 -1.50
CA VAL A 176 -11.85 -9.20 -2.25
C VAL A 176 -10.42 -9.56 -2.66
N LYS A 177 -9.62 -10.10 -1.74
CA LYS A 177 -8.24 -10.56 -2.01
C LYS A 177 -8.18 -11.68 -3.05
N GLN A 178 -9.22 -12.51 -3.13
CA GLN A 178 -9.26 -13.64 -4.07
C GLN A 178 -9.81 -13.25 -5.46
N SER A 179 -10.82 -12.39 -5.51
CA SER A 179 -11.65 -12.18 -6.70
C SER A 179 -11.50 -10.82 -7.37
N SER A 180 -11.21 -9.76 -6.61
CA SER A 180 -11.47 -8.39 -7.05
C SER A 180 -10.22 -7.52 -7.05
N VAL A 181 -9.27 -7.77 -6.16
CA VAL A 181 -8.10 -6.91 -5.96
C VAL A 181 -6.82 -7.69 -6.23
N GLY A 182 -6.04 -7.22 -7.21
CA GLY A 182 -4.74 -7.80 -7.54
C GLY A 182 -3.92 -6.91 -8.46
N VAL A 183 -2.59 -6.98 -8.34
CA VAL A 183 -1.68 -6.39 -9.33
C VAL A 183 -1.74 -7.23 -10.60
N GLY A 184 -2.20 -6.62 -11.70
CA GLY A 184 -2.13 -7.21 -13.04
C GLY A 184 -0.70 -7.63 -13.40
N GLN A 185 -0.59 -8.77 -14.09
CA GLN A 185 0.70 -9.29 -14.53
C GLN A 185 0.97 -8.91 -15.99
N ILE A 186 2.18 -8.45 -16.28
CA ILE A 186 2.63 -8.23 -17.65
C ILE A 186 2.94 -9.59 -18.28
N VAL A 187 2.26 -9.86 -19.38
CA VAL A 187 2.39 -11.06 -20.19
C VAL A 187 2.67 -10.66 -21.64
N SER A 188 3.46 -11.48 -22.34
CA SER A 188 3.67 -11.28 -23.78
C SER A 188 2.44 -11.79 -24.54
N LEU A 189 1.95 -11.03 -25.51
CA LEU A 189 0.85 -11.45 -26.37
C LEU A 189 1.14 -12.79 -27.07
N SER A 190 2.39 -13.00 -27.49
CA SER A 190 2.83 -14.27 -28.08
C SER A 190 2.60 -15.47 -27.15
N THR A 191 2.85 -15.32 -25.85
CA THR A 191 2.65 -16.36 -24.84
C THR A 191 1.16 -16.64 -24.60
N ILE A 192 0.33 -15.59 -24.58
CA ILE A 192 -1.12 -15.74 -24.42
C ILE A 192 -1.71 -16.52 -25.60
N ILE A 193 -1.30 -16.13 -26.81
CA ILE A 193 -1.76 -16.74 -28.05
C ILE A 193 -1.31 -18.22 -28.11
N GLN A 194 -0.06 -18.53 -27.78
CA GLN A 194 0.42 -19.92 -27.69
C GLN A 194 -0.32 -20.74 -26.63
N GLY A 195 -0.61 -20.17 -25.46
CA GLY A 195 -1.41 -20.83 -24.42
C GLY A 195 -2.84 -21.14 -24.88
N SER A 196 -3.48 -20.20 -25.60
CA SER A 196 -4.82 -20.39 -26.17
C SER A 196 -4.84 -21.48 -27.25
N TYR A 197 -3.82 -21.54 -28.12
CA TYR A 197 -3.70 -22.63 -29.10
C TYR A 197 -3.44 -23.97 -28.43
N THR A 198 -2.68 -23.99 -27.33
CA THR A 198 -2.42 -25.21 -26.58
C THR A 198 -3.70 -25.72 -25.92
N ILE A 199 -4.50 -24.85 -25.27
CA ILE A 199 -5.79 -25.22 -24.67
C ILE A 199 -6.79 -25.70 -25.72
N LEU A 200 -6.88 -25.04 -26.88
CA LEU A 200 -7.75 -25.48 -27.98
C LEU A 200 -7.28 -26.81 -28.59
N ASN A 201 -5.98 -27.10 -28.59
CA ASN A 201 -5.43 -28.37 -29.07
C ASN A 201 -5.50 -29.51 -28.04
N PHE A 202 -5.84 -29.22 -26.77
CA PHE A 202 -6.03 -30.21 -25.69
C PHE A 202 -7.49 -30.59 -25.43
N LEU A 203 -8.44 -30.10 -26.25
CA LEU A 203 -9.83 -30.59 -26.30
C LEU A 203 -10.11 -31.25 -27.67
N PRO A 204 -9.65 -32.50 -27.93
CA PRO A 204 -9.99 -33.20 -29.16
C PRO A 204 -11.39 -33.85 -29.16
N GLU A 205 -12.22 -33.66 -28.13
CA GLU A 205 -13.48 -34.43 -27.96
C GLU A 205 -14.77 -33.59 -27.97
N LEU A 206 -14.79 -32.44 -28.65
CA LEU A 206 -16.06 -31.72 -28.90
C LEU A 206 -16.46 -31.63 -30.38
N SER A 207 -15.71 -32.27 -31.30
CA SER A 207 -16.12 -32.41 -32.70
C SER A 207 -17.01 -33.62 -32.98
N GLU A 208 -17.18 -34.56 -32.04
CA GLU A 208 -18.01 -35.76 -32.24
C GLU A 208 -19.46 -35.65 -31.73
N LEU A 209 -19.86 -34.52 -31.13
CA LEU A 209 -21.22 -34.33 -30.59
C LEU A 209 -22.15 -33.46 -31.45
N ILE A 210 -21.75 -33.07 -32.67
CA ILE A 210 -22.61 -32.36 -33.64
C ILE A 210 -22.55 -33.02 -35.03
N GLY A 211 -22.33 -34.34 -35.08
CA GLY A 211 -22.18 -35.07 -36.33
C GLY A 211 -22.69 -36.50 -36.26
N ASN A 212 -23.99 -36.66 -35.97
CA ASN A 212 -24.87 -37.71 -36.50
C ASN A 212 -26.33 -37.37 -36.18
#